data_AF-A0A8H3X925-F1
#
_entry.id   AF-A0A8H3X925-F1
#
_cell.length_a   1.000
_cell.length_b   1.000
_cell.length_c   1.000
_cell.angle_alpha   90.00
_cell.angle_beta   90.00
_cell.angle_gamma   90.00
#
_symmetry.space_group_name_H-M   'P 1'
#
loop_
_entity.id
_entity.type
_entity.pdbx_description
1 polymer ?
#
loop_
_entity_poly.entity_id
_entity_poly.type
_entity_poly.pdbx_seq_one_letter_code
_entity_poly.pdbx_strand_id
1 'polypeptide(L)'
;MVTSVGASICKSGRITHVTCGEVLEFDVVRLFRDLDNLTEIAWEMIDTNIKSIAGDSGGTVFTYSAIPPYVSVVGTVVGGNSYITEFLPLSVSLRVSRLVYNLNLSIIAIPPH
;
A
#
# COMPACT_ATOMS: atom_id res chain seq x y z
N MET A 1 7.79 4.41 7.12
CA MET A 1 6.59 4.24 7.95
C MET A 1 5.76 5.50 7.79
N VAL A 2 4.45 5.38 7.59
CA VAL A 2 3.55 6.55 7.54
C VAL A 2 2.87 6.66 8.90
N THR A 3 2.91 7.84 9.52
CA THR A 3 2.53 8.02 10.93
C THR A 3 1.54 9.16 11.17
N SER A 4 1.06 9.82 10.11
CA SER A 4 0.17 10.98 10.24
C SER A 4 -0.87 11.02 9.14
N VAL A 5 -2.07 11.48 9.50
CA VAL A 5 -3.12 11.86 8.55
C VAL A 5 -2.62 13.10 7.78
N GLY A 6 -2.94 13.19 6.49
CA GLY A 6 -2.41 14.20 5.58
C GLY A 6 -1.00 13.90 5.05
N ALA A 7 -0.37 12.79 5.45
CA ALA A 7 0.93 12.41 4.90
C ALA A 7 0.82 12.10 3.40
N SER A 8 1.69 12.71 2.58
CA SER A 8 1.74 12.42 1.15
C SER A 8 2.23 11.01 0.89
N ILE A 9 1.51 10.30 0.03
CA ILE A 9 1.76 8.91 -0.30
C ILE A 9 1.41 8.67 -1.77
N CYS A 10 2.10 7.72 -2.38
CA CYS A 10 1.87 7.33 -3.76
C CYS A 10 1.66 5.82 -3.85
N LYS A 11 1.00 5.39 -4.91
CA LYS A 11 0.93 3.98 -5.27
C LYS A 11 1.33 3.77 -6.72
N SER A 12 1.80 2.57 -7.03
CA SER A 12 1.99 2.07 -8.40
C SER A 12 1.05 0.90 -8.64
N GLY A 13 0.19 1.01 -9.66
CA GLY A 13 -0.76 -0.04 -10.06
C GLY A 13 -0.78 -0.25 -11.57
N ARG A 14 -1.35 -1.37 -12.01
CA ARG A 14 -1.37 -1.75 -13.43
C ARG A 14 -2.16 -0.79 -14.31
N ILE A 15 -3.27 -0.26 -13.81
CA ILE A 15 -4.27 0.44 -14.61
C ILE A 15 -4.10 1.95 -14.52
N THR A 16 -4.02 2.49 -13.31
CA THR A 16 -3.84 3.94 -13.15
C THR A 16 -2.39 4.35 -12.94
N HIS A 17 -1.43 3.41 -13.13
CA HIS A 17 0.00 3.66 -13.00
C HIS A 17 0.36 4.28 -11.63
N VAL A 18 1.21 5.31 -11.65
CA VAL A 18 1.60 6.05 -10.45
C VAL A 18 0.62 7.19 -10.20
N THR A 19 0.04 7.19 -9.01
CA THR A 19 -0.85 8.25 -8.52
C THR A 19 -0.52 8.53 -7.07
N CYS A 20 -0.72 9.78 -6.66
CA CYS A 20 -0.40 10.23 -5.32
C CYS A 20 -1.60 10.94 -4.69
N GLY A 21 -1.58 10.98 -3.38
CA GLY A 21 -2.61 11.54 -2.53
C GLY A 21 -2.09 11.62 -1.10
N GLU A 22 -3.01 11.50 -0.16
CA GLU A 22 -2.77 11.67 1.26
C GLU A 22 -3.45 10.57 2.06
N VAL A 23 -2.88 10.26 3.22
CA VAL A 23 -3.53 9.42 4.22
C VAL A 23 -4.72 10.15 4.84
N LEU A 24 -5.87 9.49 4.87
CA LEU A 24 -7.11 10.00 5.46
C LEU A 24 -7.34 9.44 6.86
N GLU A 25 -7.07 8.16 7.07
CA GLU A 25 -7.41 7.46 8.32
C GLU A 25 -6.52 6.23 8.53
N PHE A 26 -6.27 5.87 9.80
CA PHE A 26 -5.52 4.68 10.21
C PHE A 26 -6.42 3.69 10.94
N ASP A 27 -5.95 2.45 11.08
CA ASP A 27 -6.59 1.38 11.84
C ASP A 27 -8.02 1.09 11.42
N VAL A 28 -8.26 1.25 10.11
CA VAL A 28 -9.55 1.08 9.49
C VAL A 28 -9.89 -0.41 9.38
N VAL A 29 -11.16 -0.74 9.63
CA VAL A 29 -11.71 -2.08 9.44
C VAL A 29 -12.56 -2.10 8.18
N ARG A 30 -12.33 -3.09 7.32
CA ARG A 30 -13.04 -3.26 6.05
C ARG A 30 -13.57 -4.67 5.86
N LEU A 31 -14.74 -4.73 5.25
CA LEU A 31 -15.42 -5.96 4.90
C LEU A 31 -15.28 -6.17 3.40
N PHE A 32 -14.58 -7.24 3.01
CA PHE A 32 -14.48 -7.66 1.63
C PHE A 32 -15.33 -8.91 1.42
N ARG A 33 -15.85 -9.08 0.21
CA ARG A 33 -16.45 -10.34 -0.20
C ARG A 33 -15.44 -11.11 -1.02
N ASP A 34 -15.20 -12.36 -0.66
CA ASP A 34 -14.39 -13.26 -1.46
C ASP A 34 -15.18 -13.77 -2.68
N LEU A 35 -14.54 -14.65 -3.45
CA LEU A 35 -15.13 -15.27 -4.64
C LEU A 35 -16.27 -16.25 -4.31
N ASP A 36 -16.31 -16.78 -3.09
CA ASP A 36 -17.33 -17.69 -2.57
C ASP A 36 -18.45 -16.94 -1.82
N ASN A 37 -18.44 -15.60 -1.89
CA ASN A 37 -19.37 -14.69 -1.24
C ASN A 37 -19.34 -14.76 0.30
N LEU A 38 -18.24 -15.26 0.87
CA LEU A 38 -17.94 -15.14 2.29
C LEU A 38 -17.42 -13.73 2.59
N THR A 39 -17.70 -13.26 3.79
CA THR A 39 -17.24 -11.95 4.25
C THR A 39 -15.89 -12.10 4.94
N GLU A 40 -14.86 -11.50 4.37
CA GLU A 40 -13.54 -11.36 4.97
C GLU A 40 -13.44 -10.01 5.69
N ILE A 41 -12.88 -10.03 6.90
CA ILE A 41 -12.66 -8.81 7.69
C ILE A 41 -11.17 -8.50 7.67
N ALA A 42 -10.82 -7.36 7.09
CA ALA A 42 -9.47 -6.84 7.11
C ALA A 42 -9.36 -5.73 8.16
N TRP A 43 -8.33 -5.85 9.01
CA TRP A 43 -8.05 -4.95 10.13
C TRP A 43 -6.77 -4.17 9.85
N GLU A 44 -6.56 -3.09 10.62
CA GLU A 44 -5.33 -2.28 10.57
C GLU A 44 -5.06 -1.70 9.16
N MET A 45 -6.13 -1.41 8.41
CA MET A 45 -6.00 -0.81 7.09
C MET A 45 -5.83 0.71 7.18
N ILE A 46 -5.30 1.29 6.10
CA ILE A 46 -5.14 2.73 5.97
C ILE A 46 -5.92 3.20 4.75
N ASP A 47 -6.75 4.21 4.96
CA ASP A 47 -7.52 4.87 3.92
C ASP A 47 -6.73 6.05 3.35
N THR A 48 -6.85 6.24 2.04
CA THR A 48 -6.19 7.33 1.30
C THR A 48 -7.13 7.88 0.24
N ASN A 49 -6.88 9.11 -0.23
CA ASN A 49 -7.54 9.66 -1.41
C ASN A 49 -6.74 9.42 -2.71
N ILE A 50 -5.77 8.49 -2.70
CA ILE A 50 -5.04 8.13 -3.91
C ILE A 50 -6.04 7.59 -4.94
N LYS A 51 -5.88 7.96 -6.22
CA LYS A 51 -6.70 7.41 -7.30
C LYS A 51 -6.33 5.94 -7.55
N SER A 52 -7.28 5.04 -7.43
CA SER A 52 -7.13 3.62 -7.75
C SER A 52 -8.40 3.09 -8.39
N ILE A 53 -8.29 2.11 -9.28
CA ILE A 53 -9.45 1.40 -9.82
C ILE A 53 -9.22 -0.11 -9.85
N ALA A 54 -10.27 -0.88 -10.15
CA ALA A 54 -10.19 -2.32 -10.29
C ALA A 54 -9.04 -2.74 -11.24
N GLY A 55 -8.16 -3.61 -10.75
CA GLY A 55 -6.92 -4.01 -11.41
C GLY A 55 -5.65 -3.37 -10.86
N ASP A 56 -5.75 -2.36 -9.99
CA ASP A 56 -4.62 -1.80 -9.23
C ASP A 56 -4.36 -2.52 -7.90
N SER A 57 -5.29 -3.37 -7.43
CA SER A 57 -5.10 -4.23 -6.25
C SER A 57 -3.81 -5.05 -6.33
N GLY A 58 -3.11 -5.18 -5.22
CA GLY A 58 -1.75 -5.73 -5.16
C GLY A 58 -0.66 -4.72 -5.50
N GLY A 59 -1.02 -3.51 -5.95
CA GLY A 59 -0.07 -2.44 -6.27
C GLY A 59 0.71 -1.94 -5.05
N THR A 60 1.97 -1.58 -5.25
CA THR A 60 2.86 -1.11 -4.18
C THR A 60 2.50 0.31 -3.77
N VAL A 61 2.39 0.55 -2.47
CA VAL A 61 2.23 1.88 -1.88
C VAL A 61 3.57 2.33 -1.28
N PHE A 62 3.98 3.56 -1.56
CA PHE A 62 5.30 4.08 -1.21
C PHE A 62 5.28 5.57 -0.89
N THR A 63 6.34 6.02 -0.23
CA THR A 63 6.66 7.43 0.02
C THR A 63 8.03 7.75 -0.60
N TYR A 64 8.24 8.99 -1.04
CA TYR A 64 9.55 9.39 -1.57
C TYR A 64 10.58 9.43 -0.44
N SER A 65 11.76 8.85 -0.70
CA SER A 65 12.90 8.98 0.20
C SER A 65 13.54 10.36 0.05
N ALA A 66 14.17 10.84 1.13
CA ALA A 66 15.04 12.02 1.05
C ALA A 66 16.29 11.77 0.19
N ILE A 67 16.60 10.50 -0.12
CA ILE A 67 17.74 10.09 -0.95
C ILE A 67 17.21 9.59 -2.31
N PRO A 68 17.36 10.37 -3.40
CA PRO A 68 17.03 9.90 -4.74
C PRO A 68 17.98 8.77 -5.21
N PRO A 69 17.53 7.86 -6.10
CA PRO A 69 16.21 7.75 -6.71
C PRO A 69 15.27 6.80 -5.92
N TYR A 70 15.47 6.67 -4.60
CA TYR A 70 14.82 5.62 -3.82
C TYR A 70 13.44 6.04 -3.30
N VAL A 71 12.60 5.03 -3.05
CA VAL A 71 11.31 5.16 -2.37
C VAL A 71 11.25 4.21 -1.19
N SER A 72 10.49 4.58 -0.16
CA SER A 72 10.18 3.70 0.96
C SER A 72 8.83 3.05 0.73
N VAL A 73 8.82 1.72 0.55
CA VAL A 73 7.58 0.94 0.47
C VAL A 73 6.92 0.90 1.85
N VAL A 74 5.62 1.18 1.89
CA VAL A 74 4.86 1.31 3.14
C VAL A 74 3.64 0.40 3.19
N GLY A 75 3.22 -0.18 2.07
CA GLY A 75 2.12 -1.12 2.04
C GLY A 75 1.74 -1.57 0.64
N THR A 76 0.57 -2.20 0.55
CA THR A 76 0.03 -2.76 -0.69
C THR A 76 -1.45 -2.40 -0.81
N VAL A 77 -1.86 -1.90 -1.98
CA VAL A 77 -3.27 -1.61 -2.27
C VAL A 77 -4.08 -2.90 -2.16
N VAL A 78 -5.15 -2.87 -1.37
CA VAL A 78 -6.08 -4.01 -1.24
C VAL A 78 -7.29 -3.77 -2.12
N GLY A 79 -7.92 -2.61 -1.94
CA GLY A 79 -9.17 -2.26 -2.61
C GLY A 79 -9.55 -0.83 -2.33
N GLY A 80 -10.87 -0.60 -2.31
CA GLY A 80 -11.45 0.71 -2.10
C GLY A 80 -12.67 0.96 -2.99
N ASN A 81 -13.03 2.23 -3.10
CA ASN A 81 -14.12 2.73 -3.93
C ASN A 81 -13.64 3.91 -4.80
N SER A 82 -14.56 4.59 -5.48
CA SER A 82 -14.24 5.70 -6.39
C SER A 82 -13.54 6.90 -5.74
N TYR A 83 -13.54 7.01 -4.41
CA TYR A 83 -13.00 8.13 -3.65
C TYR A 83 -11.94 7.74 -2.64
N ILE A 84 -11.99 6.50 -2.14
CA ILE A 84 -11.11 5.98 -1.10
C ILE A 84 -10.33 4.81 -1.68
N THR A 85 -9.01 4.88 -1.59
CA THR A 85 -8.13 3.74 -1.81
C THR A 85 -7.60 3.27 -0.49
N GLU A 86 -7.70 1.97 -0.28
CA GLU A 86 -7.37 1.33 0.98
C GLU A 86 -6.15 0.43 0.77
N PHE A 87 -5.19 0.53 1.69
CA PHE A 87 -3.99 -0.29 1.63
C PHE A 87 -3.69 -0.96 2.97
N LEU A 88 -3.06 -2.13 2.87
CA LEU A 88 -2.57 -2.88 4.02
C LEU A 88 -1.13 -2.42 4.32
N PRO A 89 -0.83 -1.96 5.55
CA PRO A 89 0.52 -1.58 5.92
C PRO A 89 1.50 -2.75 5.79
N LEU A 90 2.71 -2.47 5.31
CA LEU A 90 3.74 -3.48 5.12
C LEU A 90 4.09 -4.21 6.43
N SER A 91 4.04 -3.52 7.57
CA SER A 91 4.26 -4.12 8.89
C SER A 91 3.24 -5.22 9.19
N VAL A 92 1.96 -5.03 8.83
CA VAL A 92 0.91 -6.02 9.02
C VAL A 92 1.17 -7.23 8.13
N SER A 93 1.45 -7.01 6.83
CA SER A 93 1.77 -8.08 5.89
C SER A 93 2.94 -8.94 6.35
N LEU A 94 4.02 -8.33 6.85
CA LEU A 94 5.21 -9.03 7.34
C LEU A 94 4.95 -9.78 8.64
N ARG A 95 4.17 -9.19 9.56
CA ARG A 95 3.77 -9.83 10.82
C ARG A 95 2.93 -11.08 10.56
N VAL A 96 1.92 -11.00 9.69
CA VAL A 96 1.01 -12.12 9.38
C VAL A 96 1.74 -13.24 8.62
N SER A 97 2.63 -12.87 7.68
CA SER A 97 3.42 -13.84 6.92
C SER A 97 4.58 -14.47 7.70
N ARG A 98 4.82 -14.06 8.94
CA ARG A 98 5.97 -14.49 9.77
C ARG A 98 7.32 -14.25 9.09
N LEU A 99 7.39 -13.24 8.22
CA LEU A 99 8.63 -12.79 7.62
C LEU A 99 9.35 -11.89 8.63
N VAL A 100 10.34 -12.45 9.33
CA VAL A 100 11.19 -11.69 10.25
C VAL A 100 12.12 -10.80 9.43
N TYR A 101 12.19 -9.51 9.78
CA TYR A 101 12.95 -8.42 9.14
C TYR A 101 14.49 -8.59 9.08
N ASN A 102 15.03 -9.81 9.20
CA ASN A 102 16.45 -10.09 8.91
C ASN A 102 16.73 -10.27 7.40
N LEU A 103 15.79 -9.86 6.54
CA LEU A 103 16.06 -9.62 5.14
C LEU A 103 16.84 -8.31 5.03
N ASN A 104 18.17 -8.42 5.02
CA ASN A 104 19.05 -7.44 4.38
C ASN A 104 18.67 -7.36 2.89
N LEU A 105 17.58 -6.67 2.58
CA LEU A 105 17.18 -6.32 1.24
C LEU A 105 18.12 -5.23 0.74
N SER A 106 19.33 -5.63 0.36
CA SER A 106 20.21 -4.82 -0.48
C SER A 106 19.56 -4.67 -1.85
N ILE A 107 19.09 -3.46 -2.15
CA ILE A 107 18.64 -3.07 -3.48
C ILE A 107 19.85 -3.13 -4.41
N ILE A 108 19.92 -4.16 -5.26
CA ILE A 108 20.85 -4.18 -6.40
C ILE A 108 20.16 -3.43 -7.53
N ALA A 109 20.44 -2.13 -7.64
CA ALA A 109 20.07 -1.36 -8.82
C ALA A 109 21.08 -1.70 -9.94
N ILE A 110 20.65 -2.47 -10.94
CA ILE A 110 21.39 -2.62 -12.19
C ILE A 110 20.99 -1.44 -13.08
N PRO A 111 21.89 -0.52 -13.43
CA PRO A 111 21.57 0.59 -14.33
C PRO A 111 21.24 0.07 -15.74
N PRO A 112 20.27 0.67 -16.44
CA PRO A 112 20.02 0.36 -17.85
C PRO A 112 21.18 0.85 -18.72
N HIS A 113 21.60 -0.02 -19.65
CA HIS A 113 22.58 0.29 -20.71
C HIS A 113 22.04 1.30 -21.72
#